data_AF-A0A9D0W3Q0-F1
#
_entry.id   AF-A0A9D0W3Q0-F1
#
_cell.length_a   1.000
_cell.length_b   1.000
_cell.length_c   1.000
_cell.angle_alpha   90.00
_cell.angle_beta   90.00
_cell.angle_gamma   90.00
#
_symmetry.space_group_name_H-M   'P 1'
#
loop_
_entity.id
_entity.type
_entity.pdbx_description
1 polymer ?
#
loop_
_entity_poly.entity_id
_entity_poly.type
_entity_poly.pdbx_seq_one_letter_code
_entity_poly.pdbx_strand_id
1 'polypeptide(L)'
;QASAEHNSYRQEQLSPAELNDISMQTFRIRAISALMQAVTETYLIHQSAIESGQFNQELINASRAAALLDALKQFNWRHAYRHKSVLKVELTGFQVIHGLMDAFWYGITDRSDPQDPASPRRSPLSSYIYGLISENYRRVFESSKNAMPLRYREAQLLTDMLAGMTDSYAVSLWEEIRQLGPLPR
;
A
#
# COMPACT_ATOMS: atom_id res chain seq x y z
N GLN A 1 30.42 22.39 -5.30
CA GLN A 1 29.36 23.40 -5.37
C GLN A 1 28.40 23.31 -4.16
N ALA A 2 27.75 22.16 -3.91
CA ALA A 2 26.85 21.99 -2.76
C ALA A 2 27.48 22.26 -1.37
N SER A 3 28.73 21.81 -1.12
CA SER A 3 29.42 22.11 0.16
C SER A 3 29.78 23.59 0.33
N ALA A 4 29.96 24.33 -0.76
CA ALA A 4 30.26 25.76 -0.71
C ALA A 4 29.00 26.58 -0.36
N GLU A 5 27.84 26.21 -0.92
CA GLU A 5 26.55 26.81 -0.57
C GLU A 5 26.12 26.45 0.86
N HIS A 6 26.30 25.20 1.28
CA HIS A 6 26.01 24.82 2.66
C HIS A 6 26.84 25.64 3.67
N ASN A 7 28.08 25.97 3.32
CA ASN A 7 28.94 26.83 4.14
C ASN A 7 28.55 28.32 4.07
N SER A 8 27.99 28.81 2.96
CA SER A 8 27.49 30.20 2.89
C SER A 8 26.23 30.39 3.75
N TYR A 9 25.33 29.42 3.80
CA TYR A 9 24.15 29.51 4.68
C TYR A 9 24.52 29.51 6.17
N ARG A 10 25.60 28.84 6.57
CA ARG A 10 26.12 28.90 7.95
C ARG A 10 26.68 30.26 8.36
N GLN A 11 26.98 31.16 7.42
CA GLN A 11 27.45 32.52 7.72
C GLN A 11 26.30 33.48 8.03
N GLU A 12 25.07 33.10 7.67
CA GLU A 12 23.86 33.75 8.15
C GLU A 12 23.52 33.19 9.54
N GLN A 13 22.97 34.01 10.45
CA GLN A 13 22.62 33.61 11.83
C GLN A 13 21.39 32.67 11.88
N LEU A 14 21.32 31.69 10.98
CA LEU A 14 20.24 30.73 10.85
C LEU A 14 20.35 29.65 11.93
N SER A 15 19.21 29.21 12.45
CA SER A 15 19.15 28.09 13.36
C SER A 15 19.53 26.78 12.65
N PRO A 16 19.99 25.75 13.39
CA PRO A 16 20.25 24.43 12.81
C PRO A 16 19.04 23.81 12.09
N ALA A 17 17.83 24.12 12.54
CA ALA A 17 16.59 23.64 11.90
C ALA A 17 16.41 24.28 10.51
N GLU A 18 16.54 25.61 10.43
CA GLU A 18 16.45 26.35 9.15
C GLU A 18 17.53 25.89 8.16
N LEU A 19 18.76 25.67 8.64
CA LEU A 19 19.85 25.16 7.79
C LEU A 19 19.57 23.76 7.25
N ASN A 20 18.98 22.87 8.06
CA ASN A 20 18.58 21.55 7.62
C ASN A 20 17.45 21.61 6.60
N ASP A 21 16.45 22.47 6.82
CA ASP A 21 15.33 22.65 5.91
C ASP A 21 15.80 23.20 4.55
N ILE A 22 16.65 24.22 4.54
CA ILE A 22 17.26 24.77 3.32
C ILE A 22 18.08 23.70 2.59
N SER A 23 18.89 22.94 3.33
CA SER A 23 19.71 21.87 2.76
C SER A 23 18.84 20.78 2.13
N MET A 24 17.76 20.37 2.80
CA MET A 24 16.83 19.35 2.31
C MET A 24 16.04 19.83 1.10
N GLN A 25 15.56 21.08 1.10
CA GLN A 25 14.87 21.66 -0.05
C GLN A 25 15.80 21.78 -1.26
N THR A 26 17.04 22.24 -1.05
CA THR A 26 18.05 22.36 -2.09
C THR A 26 18.39 21.00 -2.68
N PHE A 27 18.60 19.99 -1.83
CA PHE A 27 18.81 18.61 -2.26
C PHE A 27 17.64 18.09 -3.08
N ARG A 28 16.40 18.26 -2.60
CA ARG A 28 15.18 17.82 -3.31
C ARG A 28 15.07 18.43 -4.69
N ILE A 29 15.25 19.75 -4.81
CA ILE A 29 15.16 20.46 -6.11
C ILE A 29 16.20 19.89 -7.08
N ARG A 30 17.46 19.76 -6.65
CA ARG A 30 18.54 19.24 -7.50
C ARG A 30 18.33 17.79 -7.90
N ALA A 31 17.92 16.96 -6.96
CA ALA A 31 17.64 15.55 -7.21
C ALA A 31 16.50 15.39 -8.22
N ILE A 32 15.36 16.08 -8.01
CA ILE A 32 14.23 16.02 -8.94
C ILE A 32 14.63 16.49 -10.34
N SER A 33 15.33 17.63 -10.46
CA SER A 33 15.78 18.12 -11.76
C SER A 33 16.69 17.13 -12.48
N ALA A 34 17.65 16.52 -11.77
CA ALA A 34 18.54 15.51 -12.34
C ALA A 34 17.81 14.23 -12.77
N LEU A 35 16.88 13.74 -11.94
CA LEU A 35 16.06 12.56 -12.24
C LEU A 35 15.15 12.81 -13.45
N MET A 36 14.48 13.96 -13.50
CA MET A 36 13.58 14.35 -14.59
C MET A 36 14.32 14.45 -15.92
N GLN A 37 15.48 15.10 -15.93
CA GLN A 37 16.30 15.21 -17.14
C GLN A 37 16.74 13.83 -17.64
N ALA A 38 17.25 12.97 -16.74
CA ALA A 38 17.69 11.63 -17.09
C ALA A 38 16.55 10.77 -17.65
N VAL A 39 15.38 10.79 -17.01
CA VAL A 39 14.20 10.02 -17.47
C VAL A 39 13.69 10.54 -18.82
N THR A 40 13.68 11.86 -19.04
CA THR A 40 13.24 12.46 -20.31
C THR A 40 14.16 12.06 -21.46
N GLU A 41 15.47 12.14 -21.26
CA GLU A 41 16.48 11.71 -22.24
C GLU A 41 16.30 10.21 -22.57
N THR A 42 16.14 9.36 -21.57
CA THR A 42 15.92 7.92 -21.75
C THR A 42 14.61 7.62 -22.49
N TYR A 43 13.52 8.34 -22.20
CA TYR A 43 12.26 8.19 -22.93
C TYR A 43 12.44 8.50 -24.42
N LEU A 44 13.08 9.63 -24.75
CA LEU A 44 13.31 10.03 -26.15
C LEU A 44 14.16 9.01 -26.90
N ILE A 45 15.18 8.43 -26.25
CA ILE A 45 16.02 7.38 -26.84
C ILE A 45 15.22 6.10 -27.13
N HIS A 46 14.30 5.73 -26.24
CA HIS A 46 13.55 4.47 -26.33
C HIS A 46 12.11 4.62 -26.83
N GLN A 47 11.72 5.79 -27.36
CA GLN A 47 10.34 6.11 -27.70
C GLN A 47 9.68 5.05 -28.59
N SER A 48 10.33 4.65 -29.68
CA SER A 48 9.77 3.64 -30.60
C SER A 48 9.59 2.26 -29.95
N ALA A 49 10.48 1.88 -29.02
CA ALA A 49 10.35 0.63 -28.27
C ALA A 49 9.20 0.70 -27.25
N ILE A 50 8.97 1.87 -26.65
CA ILE A 50 7.85 2.11 -25.72
C ILE A 50 6.53 2.06 -26.48
N GLU A 51 6.42 2.77 -27.60
CA GLU A 51 5.20 2.83 -28.42
C GLU A 51 4.82 1.47 -29.02
N SER A 52 5.81 0.64 -29.33
CA SER A 52 5.60 -0.73 -29.81
C SER A 52 5.39 -1.76 -28.69
N GLY A 53 5.43 -1.35 -27.41
CA GLY A 53 5.30 -2.24 -26.26
C GLY A 53 6.48 -3.19 -26.04
N GLN A 54 7.62 -2.93 -26.67
CA GLN A 54 8.83 -3.76 -26.59
C GLN A 54 9.80 -3.31 -25.48
N PHE A 55 9.60 -2.13 -24.91
CA PHE A 55 10.39 -1.65 -23.77
C PHE A 55 9.98 -2.36 -22.48
N ASN A 56 10.85 -3.22 -21.96
CA ASN A 56 10.58 -4.14 -20.86
C ASN A 56 11.29 -3.77 -19.54
N GLN A 57 11.63 -2.49 -19.35
CA GLN A 57 12.33 -1.97 -18.19
C GLN A 57 11.59 -0.77 -17.59
N GLU A 58 11.95 -0.38 -16.36
CA GLU A 58 11.54 0.91 -15.82
C GLU A 58 12.41 2.03 -16.41
N LEU A 59 11.80 3.13 -16.85
CA LEU A 59 12.52 4.27 -17.44
C LEU A 59 13.65 4.79 -16.53
N ILE A 60 13.39 4.87 -15.22
CA ILE A 60 14.38 5.38 -14.27
C ILE A 60 15.59 4.44 -14.12
N ASN A 61 15.37 3.12 -14.19
CA ASN A 61 16.44 2.12 -14.12
C ASN A 61 17.25 2.06 -15.42
N ALA A 62 16.62 2.33 -16.56
CA ALA A 62 17.30 2.47 -17.85
C ALA A 62 18.00 3.83 -18.05
N SER A 63 17.84 4.76 -17.10
CA SER A 63 18.41 6.11 -17.19
C SER A 63 19.75 6.23 -16.45
N ARG A 64 20.50 7.28 -16.78
CA ARG A 64 21.72 7.67 -16.05
C ARG A 64 21.49 7.99 -14.57
N ALA A 65 20.24 8.17 -14.16
CA ALA A 65 19.84 8.42 -12.78
C ALA A 65 19.71 7.15 -11.92
N ALA A 66 19.80 5.95 -12.50
CA ALA A 66 19.64 4.68 -11.79
C ALA A 66 20.53 4.59 -10.53
N ALA A 67 21.80 4.97 -10.65
CA ALA A 67 22.75 4.96 -9.52
C ALA A 67 22.34 5.90 -8.37
N LEU A 68 21.78 7.07 -8.69
CA LEU A 68 21.27 8.00 -7.67
C LEU A 68 20.03 7.41 -6.97
N LEU A 69 19.10 6.85 -7.74
CA LEU A 69 17.91 6.20 -7.18
C LEU A 69 18.29 5.03 -6.26
N ASP A 70 19.24 4.19 -6.68
CA ASP A 70 19.71 3.07 -5.89
C ASP A 70 20.40 3.52 -4.60
N ALA A 71 21.21 4.58 -4.65
CA ALA A 71 21.81 5.17 -3.46
C ALA A 71 20.73 5.65 -2.47
N LEU A 72 19.67 6.29 -2.96
CA LEU A 72 18.55 6.77 -2.12
C LEU A 72 17.73 5.61 -1.54
N LYS A 73 17.43 4.58 -2.34
CA LYS A 73 16.77 3.35 -1.88
C LYS A 73 17.58 2.67 -0.78
N GLN A 74 18.90 2.53 -0.98
CA GLN A 74 19.80 1.96 0.03
C GLN A 74 19.88 2.80 1.31
N PHE A 75 19.90 4.13 1.18
CA PHE A 75 19.86 5.03 2.33
C PHE A 75 18.56 4.84 3.13
N ASN A 76 17.40 4.86 2.47
CA ASN A 76 16.10 4.63 3.11
C ASN A 76 16.03 3.25 3.76
N TRP A 77 16.54 2.20 3.11
CA TRP A 77 16.59 0.87 3.68
C TRP A 77 17.40 0.83 4.98
N ARG A 78 18.59 1.44 5.00
CA ARG A 78 19.48 1.42 6.18
C ARG A 78 18.96 2.28 7.33
N HIS A 79 18.35 3.41 7.04
CA HIS A 79 18.08 4.45 8.04
C HIS A 79 16.60 4.66 8.37
N ALA A 80 15.67 4.32 7.47
CA ALA A 80 14.24 4.51 7.68
C ALA A 80 13.51 3.17 7.89
N TYR A 81 13.52 2.27 6.89
CA TYR A 81 12.68 1.06 6.93
C TYR A 81 13.07 0.07 8.04
N ARG A 82 14.36 -0.02 8.37
CA ARG A 82 14.84 -0.87 9.47
C ARG A 82 14.66 -0.25 10.85
N HIS A 83 14.12 0.97 10.95
CA HIS A 83 13.91 1.61 12.23
C HIS A 83 12.84 0.85 13.02
N LYS A 84 13.08 0.63 14.32
CA LYS A 84 12.20 -0.20 15.17
C LYS A 84 10.74 0.29 15.18
N SER A 85 10.51 1.59 15.09
CA SER A 85 9.14 2.14 15.03
C SER A 85 8.41 1.76 13.75
N VAL A 86 9.10 1.71 12.61
CA VAL A 86 8.51 1.31 11.32
C VAL A 86 8.19 -0.19 11.35
N LEU A 87 9.15 -1.02 11.76
CA LEU A 87 8.94 -2.46 11.91
C LEU A 87 7.78 -2.78 12.87
N LYS A 88 7.63 -1.99 13.95
CA LYS A 88 6.49 -2.16 14.87
C LYS A 88 5.16 -1.88 14.17
N VAL A 89 5.08 -0.82 13.36
CA VAL A 89 3.86 -0.50 12.59
C VAL A 89 3.56 -1.62 11.58
N GLU A 90 4.57 -2.12 10.88
CA GLU A 90 4.42 -3.24 9.94
C GLU A 90 3.91 -4.52 10.62
N LEU A 91 4.45 -4.87 11.79
CA LEU A 91 4.00 -6.03 12.57
C LEU A 91 2.57 -5.87 13.09
N THR A 92 2.19 -4.67 13.54
CA THR A 92 0.80 -4.38 13.91
C THR A 92 -0.12 -4.54 12.71
N GLY A 93 0.25 -3.97 11.55
CA GLY A 93 -0.49 -4.11 10.31
C GLY A 93 -0.66 -5.57 9.89
N PHE A 94 0.41 -6.37 9.98
CA PHE A 94 0.37 -7.81 9.70
C PHE A 94 -0.69 -8.52 10.56
N GLN A 95 -0.69 -8.28 11.88
CA GLN A 95 -1.66 -8.90 12.79
C GLN A 95 -3.10 -8.46 12.52
N VAL A 96 -3.30 -7.17 12.24
CA VAL A 96 -4.61 -6.60 11.91
C VAL A 96 -5.16 -7.24 10.64
N ILE A 97 -4.38 -7.28 9.56
CA ILE A 97 -4.81 -7.84 8.27
C ILE A 97 -5.16 -9.33 8.42
N HIS A 98 -4.33 -10.13 9.10
CA HIS A 98 -4.64 -11.55 9.30
C HIS A 98 -5.90 -11.77 10.14
N GLY A 99 -6.06 -10.99 11.21
CA GLY A 99 -7.27 -11.08 12.04
C GLY A 99 -8.55 -10.71 11.29
N LEU A 100 -8.50 -9.63 10.50
CA LEU A 100 -9.61 -9.25 9.64
C LEU A 100 -9.86 -10.29 8.55
N MET A 101 -8.81 -10.87 7.97
CA MET A 101 -8.94 -11.96 6.98
C MET A 101 -9.72 -13.13 7.57
N ASP A 102 -9.35 -13.61 8.75
CA ASP A 102 -10.02 -14.72 9.42
C ASP A 102 -11.49 -14.37 9.73
N ALA A 103 -11.74 -13.17 10.25
CA ALA A 103 -13.08 -12.70 10.59
C ALA A 103 -13.99 -12.65 9.36
N PHE A 104 -13.56 -11.95 8.31
CA PHE A 104 -14.36 -11.80 7.10
C PHE A 104 -14.49 -13.10 6.34
N TRP A 105 -13.46 -13.96 6.34
CA TRP A 105 -13.59 -15.29 5.75
C TRP A 105 -14.67 -16.11 6.44
N TYR A 106 -14.75 -16.06 7.76
CA TYR A 106 -15.84 -16.67 8.53
C TYR A 106 -17.20 -16.06 8.15
N GLY A 107 -17.33 -14.73 8.13
CA GLY A 107 -18.57 -14.04 7.73
C GLY A 107 -19.02 -14.35 6.30
N ILE A 108 -18.07 -14.57 5.37
CA ILE A 108 -18.35 -14.93 3.98
C ILE A 108 -18.81 -16.39 3.87
N THR A 109 -18.16 -17.32 4.58
CA THR A 109 -18.31 -18.77 4.38
C THR A 109 -19.32 -19.45 5.31
N ASP A 110 -19.59 -18.89 6.50
CA ASP A 110 -20.56 -19.45 7.47
C ASP A 110 -22.02 -19.14 7.06
N ARG A 111 -22.48 -19.82 6.00
CA ARG A 111 -23.81 -19.63 5.40
C ARG A 111 -24.58 -20.94 5.24
N SER A 112 -25.91 -20.87 5.25
CA SER A 112 -26.79 -22.05 5.28
C SER A 112 -26.57 -22.95 4.07
N ASP A 113 -26.55 -22.37 2.87
CA ASP A 113 -26.21 -23.05 1.62
C ASP A 113 -24.82 -22.60 1.11
N PRO A 114 -23.80 -23.47 1.19
CA PRO A 114 -22.47 -23.16 0.69
C PRO A 114 -22.40 -22.87 -0.81
N GLN A 115 -23.40 -23.22 -1.62
CA GLN A 115 -23.43 -22.94 -3.06
C GLN A 115 -24.19 -21.67 -3.43
N ASP A 116 -24.96 -21.10 -2.50
CA ASP A 116 -25.68 -19.85 -2.68
C ASP A 116 -25.03 -18.71 -1.87
N PRO A 117 -24.32 -17.77 -2.54
CA PRO A 117 -23.75 -16.57 -1.93
C PRO A 117 -24.72 -15.76 -1.05
N ALA A 118 -25.98 -15.68 -1.48
CA ALA A 118 -27.03 -14.86 -0.87
C ALA A 118 -27.73 -15.57 0.29
N SER A 119 -27.39 -16.84 0.54
CA SER A 119 -28.01 -17.61 1.60
C SER A 119 -27.73 -17.01 2.99
N PRO A 120 -28.68 -17.10 3.93
CA PRO A 120 -28.51 -16.55 5.27
C PRO A 120 -27.25 -17.08 5.97
N ARG A 121 -26.61 -16.23 6.77
CA ARG A 121 -25.51 -16.65 7.63
C ARG A 121 -26.02 -17.49 8.80
N ARG A 122 -25.25 -18.49 9.22
CA ARG A 122 -25.71 -19.51 10.20
C ARG A 122 -25.74 -18.99 11.63
N SER A 123 -24.94 -17.98 11.96
CA SER A 123 -24.83 -17.43 13.31
C SER A 123 -25.03 -15.92 13.33
N PRO A 124 -25.43 -15.34 14.48
CA PRO A 124 -25.47 -13.89 14.65
C PRO A 124 -24.11 -13.23 14.41
N LEU A 125 -23.02 -13.90 14.79
CA LEU A 125 -21.65 -13.43 14.58
C LEU A 125 -21.31 -13.35 13.08
N SER A 126 -21.54 -14.41 12.30
CA SER A 126 -21.27 -14.38 10.85
C SER A 126 -22.19 -13.42 10.11
N SER A 127 -23.46 -13.30 10.53
CA SER A 127 -24.38 -12.28 10.03
C SER A 127 -23.86 -10.86 10.25
N TYR A 128 -23.42 -10.56 11.47
CA TYR A 128 -22.86 -9.26 11.83
C TYR A 128 -21.59 -8.96 11.02
N ILE A 129 -20.61 -9.88 10.99
CA ILE A 129 -19.36 -9.68 10.25
C ILE A 129 -19.62 -9.52 8.75
N TYR A 130 -20.50 -10.33 8.17
CA TYR A 130 -20.88 -10.18 6.76
C TYR A 130 -21.57 -8.84 6.49
N GLY A 131 -22.37 -8.34 7.43
CA GLY A 131 -23.04 -7.05 7.36
C GLY A 131 -22.09 -5.86 7.36
N LEU A 132 -20.90 -5.99 7.94
CA LEU A 132 -19.84 -4.97 7.90
C LEU A 132 -19.26 -4.80 6.49
N ILE A 133 -19.42 -5.79 5.60
CA ILE A 133 -18.93 -5.70 4.23
C ILE A 133 -19.81 -4.74 3.41
N SER A 134 -19.15 -3.83 2.70
CA SER A 134 -19.80 -2.88 1.80
C SER A 134 -20.82 -3.54 0.87
N GLU A 135 -22.02 -2.97 0.80
CA GLU A 135 -23.11 -3.46 -0.05
C GLU A 135 -22.72 -3.59 -1.52
N ASN A 136 -21.83 -2.71 -1.99
CA ASN A 136 -21.37 -2.76 -3.38
C ASN A 136 -20.56 -4.04 -3.67
N TYR A 137 -19.70 -4.46 -2.75
CA TYR A 137 -18.94 -5.70 -2.91
C TYR A 137 -19.83 -6.92 -2.75
N ARG A 138 -20.74 -6.92 -1.77
CA ARG A 138 -21.74 -7.99 -1.60
C ARG A 138 -22.60 -8.16 -2.85
N ARG A 139 -23.04 -7.07 -3.48
CA ARG A 139 -23.81 -7.12 -4.74
C ARG A 139 -23.06 -7.82 -5.87
N VAL A 140 -21.75 -7.60 -6.01
CA VAL A 140 -20.91 -8.29 -7.01
C VAL A 140 -20.72 -9.76 -6.64
N PHE A 141 -20.50 -10.05 -5.35
CA PHE A 141 -20.35 -11.40 -4.82
C PHE A 141 -21.62 -12.24 -4.94
N GLU A 142 -22.81 -11.65 -4.77
CA GLU A 142 -24.11 -12.34 -4.79
C GLU A 142 -24.76 -12.39 -6.18
N SER A 143 -24.26 -11.60 -7.12
CA SER A 143 -24.83 -11.52 -8.47
C SER A 143 -24.89 -12.88 -9.18
N SER A 144 -26.07 -13.28 -9.62
CA SER A 144 -26.26 -14.48 -10.46
C SER A 144 -25.61 -14.34 -11.85
N LYS A 145 -25.30 -13.11 -12.27
CA LYS A 145 -24.59 -12.83 -13.53
C LYS A 145 -23.08 -13.02 -13.43
N ASN A 146 -22.54 -13.18 -12.23
CA ASN A 146 -21.11 -13.41 -12.04
C ASN A 146 -20.76 -14.86 -12.38
N ALA A 147 -20.18 -15.07 -13.57
CA ALA A 147 -19.82 -16.38 -14.09
C ALA A 147 -18.58 -17.00 -13.43
N MET A 148 -17.89 -16.27 -12.54
CA MET A 148 -16.70 -16.78 -11.88
C MET A 148 -17.06 -17.90 -10.88
N PRO A 149 -16.16 -18.89 -10.70
CA PRO A 149 -16.34 -19.92 -9.68
C PRO A 149 -16.59 -19.32 -8.29
N LEU A 150 -17.44 -19.95 -7.48
CA LEU A 150 -17.83 -19.42 -6.18
C LEU A 150 -16.63 -19.15 -5.26
N ARG A 151 -15.66 -20.07 -5.20
CA ARG A 151 -14.45 -19.88 -4.39
C ARG A 151 -13.64 -18.66 -4.81
N TYR A 152 -13.59 -18.35 -6.10
CA TYR A 152 -12.93 -17.13 -6.59
C TYR A 152 -13.68 -15.90 -6.12
N ARG A 153 -15.02 -15.91 -6.20
CA ARG A 153 -15.87 -14.80 -5.74
C ARG A 153 -15.70 -14.54 -4.24
N GLU A 154 -15.57 -15.57 -3.42
CA GLU A 154 -15.30 -15.43 -1.98
C GLU A 154 -13.94 -14.75 -1.71
N ALA A 155 -12.88 -15.23 -2.37
CA ALA A 155 -11.54 -14.66 -2.23
C ALA A 155 -11.48 -13.21 -2.75
N GLN A 156 -12.19 -12.92 -3.84
CA GLN A 156 -12.32 -11.57 -4.36
C GLN A 156 -13.05 -10.67 -3.36
N LEU A 157 -14.20 -11.09 -2.81
CA LEU A 157 -14.94 -10.31 -1.83
C LEU A 157 -14.09 -9.97 -0.59
N LEU A 158 -13.33 -10.96 -0.10
CA LEU A 158 -12.39 -10.76 1.00
C LEU A 158 -11.32 -9.72 0.65
N THR A 159 -10.73 -9.84 -0.54
CA THR A 159 -9.67 -8.95 -1.01
C THR A 159 -10.19 -7.53 -1.20
N ASP A 160 -11.34 -7.37 -1.83
CA ASP A 160 -11.99 -6.07 -2.06
C ASP A 160 -12.32 -5.38 -0.73
N MET A 161 -12.81 -6.14 0.26
CA MET A 161 -13.09 -5.61 1.59
C MET A 161 -11.82 -5.09 2.27
N LEU A 162 -10.73 -5.86 2.27
CA LEU A 162 -9.50 -5.51 2.97
C LEU A 162 -8.73 -4.38 2.27
N ALA A 163 -8.58 -4.46 0.96
CA ALA A 163 -7.85 -3.45 0.18
C ALA A 163 -8.59 -2.11 0.13
N GLY A 164 -9.91 -2.11 0.36
CA GLY A 164 -10.73 -0.90 0.41
C GLY A 164 -10.64 -0.12 1.73
N MET A 165 -9.96 -0.64 2.76
CA MET A 165 -9.84 0.02 4.07
C MET A 165 -8.68 1.01 4.13
N THR A 166 -8.82 2.03 4.98
CA THR A 166 -7.67 2.82 5.44
C THR A 166 -7.05 2.15 6.67
N ASP A 167 -5.76 2.40 6.93
CA ASP A 167 -5.04 1.84 8.08
C ASP A 167 -5.77 2.08 9.41
N SER A 168 -6.20 3.32 9.66
CA SER A 168 -6.91 3.69 10.89
C SER A 168 -8.22 2.90 11.05
N TYR A 169 -8.96 2.73 9.96
CA TYR A 169 -10.22 1.98 9.98
C TYR A 169 -9.97 0.48 10.23
N ALA A 170 -8.98 -0.11 9.55
CA ALA A 170 -8.63 -1.51 9.72
C ALA A 170 -8.23 -1.82 11.18
N VAL A 171 -7.42 -0.96 11.80
CA VAL A 171 -7.03 -1.10 13.20
C VAL A 171 -8.25 -1.01 14.12
N SER A 172 -9.08 0.03 13.98
CA SER A 172 -10.26 0.19 14.84
C SER A 172 -11.25 -0.96 14.70
N LEU A 173 -11.47 -1.42 13.46
CA LEU A 173 -12.41 -2.50 13.18
C LEU A 173 -11.93 -3.83 13.76
N TRP A 174 -10.62 -4.10 13.66
CA TRP A 174 -10.06 -5.30 14.25
C TRP A 174 -10.16 -5.30 15.77
N GLU A 175 -9.96 -4.15 16.42
CA GLU A 175 -10.18 -4.01 17.86
C GLU A 175 -11.63 -4.28 18.26
N GLU A 176 -12.61 -3.76 17.50
CA GLU A 176 -14.03 -4.02 17.72
C GLU A 176 -14.36 -5.51 17.58
N ILE A 177 -13.94 -6.15 16.48
CA ILE A 177 -14.20 -7.56 16.22
C ILE A 177 -13.60 -8.45 17.32
N ARG A 178 -12.38 -8.15 17.79
CA ARG A 178 -11.75 -8.91 18.88
C ARG A 178 -12.52 -8.86 20.20
N GLN A 179 -13.27 -7.79 20.45
CA GLN A 179 -14.07 -7.65 21.67
C GLN A 179 -15.34 -8.50 21.63
N LEU A 180 -15.78 -8.95 20.44
CA LEU A 180 -16.96 -9.81 20.27
C LEU A 180 -16.72 -11.26 20.70
N GLY A 181 -15.46 -11.63 20.98
CA GLY A 181 -15.07 -12.98 21.40
C GLY A 181 -14.24 -13.71 20.35
N PRO A 182 -13.83 -14.96 20.63
CA PRO A 182 -13.01 -15.73 19.71
C PRO A 182 -13.82 -16.11 18.47
N LEU A 183 -13.19 -15.98 17.29
CA LEU A 183 -13.72 -16.54 16.05
C LEU A 183 -13.74 -18.07 16.16
N PRO A 184 -14.79 -18.75 15.67
CA PRO A 184 -14.80 -20.21 15.56
C PRO A 184 -13.63 -20.68 14.70
N ARG A 185 -13.00 -21.78 15.12
CA ARG A 185 -11.94 -22.45 14.37
C ARG A 185 -12.52 -23.42 13.35
#